data_AF-A0A956PIX1-F1
#
_entry.id   AF-A0A956PIX1-F1
#
_cell.length_a   1.000
_cell.length_b   1.000
_cell.length_c   1.000
_cell.angle_alpha   90.00
_cell.angle_beta   90.00
_cell.angle_gamma   90.00
#
_symmetry.space_group_name_H-M   'P 1'
#
loop_
_entity.id
_entity.type
_entity.pdbx_description
1 polymer ?
#
loop_
_entity_poly.entity_id
_entity_poly.type
_entity_poly.pdbx_seq_one_letter_code
_entity_poly.pdbx_strand_id
1 'polypeptide(L)' 'TRVGHGTKLVLTGDPYQIDSPYLDSTSNGLTHVVERFREQKIAAHITLQKGERSALAELASEIMER' A
#
# COMPACT_ATOMS: atom_id res chain seq x y z
N THR A 1 -14.04 -20.61 -0.28
CA THR A 1 -13.68 -19.21 0.04
C THR A 1 -14.86 -18.52 0.70
N ARG A 2 -14.88 -18.41 2.04
CA ARG A 2 -15.90 -17.65 2.77
C ARG A 2 -15.22 -16.79 3.81
N VAL A 3 -15.46 -15.50 3.72
CA VAL A 3 -15.20 -14.56 4.81
C VAL A 3 -16.48 -14.50 5.65
N GLY A 4 -16.36 -14.49 6.97
CA GLY A 4 -17.51 -14.45 7.87
C GLY A 4 -18.29 -13.13 7.72
N HIS A 5 -19.58 -13.15 8.10
CA HIS A 5 -20.35 -11.92 8.19
C HIS A 5 -19.69 -10.95 9.18
N GLY A 6 -19.60 -9.67 8.81
CA GLY A 6 -18.99 -8.63 9.64
C GLY A 6 -17.46 -8.54 9.55
N THR A 7 -16.79 -9.43 8.82
CA THR A 7 -15.33 -9.32 8.62
C THR A 7 -14.98 -8.15 7.71
N LYS A 8 -13.94 -7.41 8.10
CA LYS A 8 -13.30 -6.40 7.26
C LYS A 8 -11.94 -6.93 6.79
N LEU A 9 -11.63 -6.72 5.52
CA LEU A 9 -10.32 -7.01 4.94
C LEU A 9 -9.59 -5.68 4.73
N VAL A 10 -8.37 -5.58 5.23
CA VAL A 10 -7.51 -4.42 5.04
C VAL A 10 -6.26 -4.91 4.34
N LEU A 11 -6.01 -4.37 3.15
CA LEU A 11 -4.78 -4.61 2.41
C LEU A 11 -3.90 -3.38 2.54
N THR A 12 -2.65 -3.58 2.94
CA THR A 12 -1.67 -2.52 3.14
C THR A 12 -0.36 -2.90 2.48
N GLY A 13 0.33 -1.93 1.90
CA GLY A 13 1.66 -2.10 1.32
C GLY A 13 2.05 -0.87 0.52
N ASP A 14 3.26 -0.90 -0.02
CA ASP A 14 3.79 0.15 -0.87
C ASP A 14 3.67 -0.26 -2.35
N PRO A 15 2.84 0.40 -3.17
CA PRO A 15 2.74 0.08 -4.60
C PRO A 15 4.04 0.36 -5.37
N TYR A 16 4.97 1.13 -4.80
CA TYR A 16 6.27 1.44 -5.40
C TYR A 16 7.39 0.48 -5.01
N GLN A 17 7.14 -0.44 -4.06
CA GLN A 17 8.09 -1.48 -3.73
C GLN A 17 8.06 -2.57 -4.80
N ILE A 18 8.97 -2.46 -5.78
CA ILE A 18 9.12 -3.40 -6.90
C ILE A 18 10.39 -4.22 -6.70
N ASP A 19 10.22 -5.49 -6.37
CA ASP A 19 11.29 -6.46 -6.15
C ASP A 19 11.39 -7.52 -7.27
N SER A 20 10.53 -7.42 -8.30
CA SER A 20 10.46 -8.36 -9.42
C SER A 20 10.58 -7.65 -10.76
N PRO A 21 11.36 -8.20 -11.73
CA PRO A 21 11.52 -7.62 -13.06
C PRO A 21 10.24 -7.65 -13.91
N TYR A 22 9.20 -8.36 -13.47
CA TYR A 22 7.94 -8.50 -14.19
C TYR A 22 6.80 -7.65 -13.60
N LEU A 23 7.07 -6.88 -12.55
CA LEU A 23 6.09 -6.03 -11.89
C LEU A 23 6.49 -4.57 -12.02
N ASP A 24 5.48 -3.71 -12.08
CA ASP A 24 5.61 -2.27 -11.94
C ASP A 24 4.55 -1.75 -10.96
N SER A 25 4.61 -0.45 -10.64
CA SER A 25 3.68 0.16 -9.68
C SER A 25 2.23 0.15 -10.15
N THR A 26 1.99 -0.13 -11.43
CA THR A 26 0.65 -0.19 -12.03
C THR A 26 0.10 -1.61 -12.17
N SER A 27 0.96 -2.62 -12.12
CA SER A 27 0.64 -4.03 -12.35
C SER A 27 0.78 -4.92 -11.10
N ASN A 28 1.21 -4.36 -9.97
CA ASN A 28 1.28 -5.09 -8.72
C ASN A 28 -0.13 -5.46 -8.16
N GLY A 29 -0.14 -6.37 -7.19
CA GLY A 29 -1.38 -6.89 -6.61
C GLY A 29 -2.24 -5.83 -5.89
N LEU A 30 -1.64 -4.81 -5.28
CA LEU A 30 -2.37 -3.72 -4.61
C LEU A 30 -3.12 -2.86 -5.63
N THR A 31 -2.42 -2.43 -6.69
CA THR A 31 -3.03 -1.64 -7.78
C THR A 31 -4.12 -2.43 -8.50
N HIS A 32 -3.90 -3.74 -8.72
CA HIS A 32 -4.92 -4.61 -9.30
C HIS A 32 -6.19 -4.69 -8.47
N VAL A 33 -6.07 -4.82 -7.15
CA VAL A 33 -7.23 -4.87 -6.25
C VAL A 33 -7.96 -3.52 -6.21
N VAL A 34 -7.24 -2.42 -6.11
CA VAL A 34 -7.85 -1.07 -6.13
C VAL A 34 -8.67 -0.87 -7.40
N GLU A 35 -8.11 -1.18 -8.57
CA GLU A 35 -8.82 -0.99 -9.85
C GLU A 35 -10.07 -1.86 -9.95
N ARG A 36 -9.97 -3.15 -9.58
CA ARG A 36 -11.11 -4.09 -9.62
C ARG A 36 -12.24 -3.72 -8.66
N PHE A 37 -11.93 -3.04 -7.56
CA PHE A 37 -12.91 -2.70 -6.52
C PHE A 37 -13.32 -1.22 -6.50
N ARG A 38 -12.77 -0.37 -7.38
CA ARG A 38 -12.99 1.09 -7.36
C ARG A 38 -14.46 1.50 -7.48
N GLU A 39 -15.26 0.73 -8.21
CA GLU A 39 -16.69 1.01 -8.41
C GLU A 39 -17.59 0.31 -7.38
N GLN A 40 -17.02 -0.49 -6.50
CA GLN A 40 -17.77 -1.26 -5.50
C GLN A 40 -18.03 -0.42 -4.26
N LYS A 41 -19.31 -0.20 -3.93
CA LYS A 41 -19.72 0.62 -2.76
C LYS A 41 -19.22 0.10 -1.41
N ILE A 42 -18.82 -1.17 -1.33
CA ILE A 42 -18.32 -1.81 -0.11
C ILE A 42 -16.81 -1.63 0.10
N ALA A 43 -16.11 -1.08 -0.90
CA ALA A 43 -14.68 -0.90 -0.87
C ALA A 43 -14.32 0.59 -0.79
N ALA A 44 -13.17 0.85 -0.18
CA ALA A 44 -12.52 2.15 -0.15
C ALA A 44 -11.02 1.94 -0.25
N HIS A 45 -10.31 2.90 -0.85
CA HIS A 45 -8.85 2.92 -0.87
C HIS A 45 -8.37 4.29 -0.40
N ILE A 46 -7.24 4.32 0.28
CA ILE A 46 -6.59 5.53 0.76
C ILE A 46 -5.11 5.40 0.43
N THR A 47 -4.56 6.42 -0.22
CA THR A 47 -3.12 6.52 -0.46
C THR A 47 -2.51 7.44 0.60
N LEU A 48 -1.60 6.90 1.41
CA LEU A 48 -0.84 7.69 2.38
C LEU A 48 0.33 8.35 1.65
N GLN A 49 0.32 9.68 1.53
CA GLN A 49 1.33 10.43 0.79
C GLN A 49 2.64 10.64 1.57
N LYS A 50 2.58 10.54 2.90
CA LYS A 50 3.74 10.73 3.78
C LYS A 50 3.69 9.70 4.91
N GLY A 51 4.83 9.10 5.18
CA GLY A 51 5.04 8.29 6.38
C GLY A 51 5.41 9.17 7.57
N GLU A 52 4.84 8.89 8.74
CA GLU A 52 5.28 9.51 9.99
C GLU A 52 6.53 8.78 10.49
N ARG A 53 7.57 9.56 10.78
CA ARG A 53 8.84 9.07 11.32
C ARG A 53 9.12 9.75 12.65
N SER A 54 9.74 9.04 13.58
CA SER A 54 10.23 9.66 14.81
C SER A 54 11.39 10.60 14.50
N ALA A 55 11.66 11.58 15.37
CA ALA A 55 12.79 12.49 15.20
C ALA A 55 14.14 11.74 15.05
N LEU A 56 14.30 10.60 15.71
CA LEU A 56 15.48 9.74 15.57
C LEU A 56 15.56 9.09 14.18
N ALA A 57 14.44 8.58 13.67
CA ALA A 57 14.39 7.95 12.35
C ALA A 57 14.61 8.97 11.23
N GLU A 58 14.10 10.18 11.38
CA GLU A 58 14.34 11.28 10.45
C GLU A 58 15.84 11.65 10.42
N LEU A 59 16.44 11.86 11.59
CA LEU A 59 17.88 12.15 11.70
C LEU A 59 18.73 11.03 11.09
N ALA A 60 18.36 9.76 11.29
CA ALA A 60 19.09 8.64 10.70
C ALA A 60 19.00 8.64 9.17
N SER A 61 17.82 8.94 8.59
CA SER A 61 17.63 9.07 7.14
C SER A 61 18.54 10.17 6.57
N GLU A 62 18.55 11.35 7.20
CA GLU A 62 19.37 12.49 6.76
C GLU A 62 20.89 12.18 6.77
N ILE A 63 21.34 11.37 7.73
CA ILE A 63 22.75 10.95 7.82
C ILE A 63 23.09 9.88 6.78
N MET A 64 22.18 8.93 6.51
CA MET A 64 22.44 7.78 5.63
C MET A 64 22.15 8.01 4.14
N GLU A 65 21.30 8.99 3.80
CA GLU A 65 20.94 9.34 2.41
C GLU A 65 21.82 10.45 1.82
N ARG A 66 22.86 10.89 2.54
CA ARG A 66 23.88 11.86 2.11
C ARG A 66 25.20 11.24 1.66
#